data_AF-A0A9Q5N2L7-F1
#
_entry.id   AF-A0A9Q5N2L7-F1
#
_cell.length_a   1.000
_cell.length_b   1.000
_cell.length_c   1.000
_cell.angle_alpha   90.00
_cell.angle_beta   90.00
_cell.angle_gamma   90.00
#
_symmetry.space_group_name_H-M   'P 1'
#
loop_
_entity.id
_entity.type
_entity.pdbx_description
1 polymer ?
#
loop_
_entity_poly.entity_id
_entity_poly.type
_entity_poly.pdbx_seq_one_letter_code
_entity_poly.pdbx_strand_id
1 'polypeptide(L)'
;MSFTLSSLAVLVVSALHVLAESHTIRFQNNCGTGTPKLIKGSTVLSSGEDYTSNGPIESSIAYLDRNDECGFNGEYCTLVEMNMNNPSCPGCGSSVDISLIPDHAFNVETAFTFYGGDGNQCDGLGAVCADAKCNTAFFVPDDNQVQRACQADDVNLLITFCGGSTTKFTEAVAGSLSGGSSSGVSGSSGSSNAASPSSTEVSTPSSSEATSPTTSSPASSANSITSRTASADSSQPTVVNVGETSSVTSASGASPTCSRKRSTLRSRRAKRTSSFSRHSRARSRVRALSGLHDSKF
;
A
#
# COMPACT_ATOMS: atom_id res chain seq x y z
N MET A 1 -30.55 3.81 -70.05
CA MET A 1 -30.71 4.14 -68.63
C MET A 1 -29.77 3.25 -67.86
N SER A 2 -28.60 3.75 -67.44
CA SER A 2 -27.59 2.98 -66.70
C SER A 2 -27.49 3.56 -65.30
N PHE A 3 -27.91 2.79 -64.29
CA PHE A 3 -27.80 3.17 -62.89
C PHE A 3 -26.52 2.57 -62.32
N THR A 4 -25.53 3.43 -62.06
CA THR A 4 -24.31 3.08 -61.33
C THR A 4 -24.65 2.91 -59.85
N LEU A 5 -24.83 1.67 -59.40
CA LEU A 5 -24.92 1.31 -57.99
C LEU A 5 -23.53 1.42 -57.35
N SER A 6 -23.24 2.59 -56.78
CA SER A 6 -22.04 2.81 -55.98
C SER A 6 -22.29 2.28 -54.55
N SER A 7 -21.87 1.04 -54.30
CA SER A 7 -21.92 0.42 -52.97
C SER A 7 -20.94 1.11 -52.02
N LEU A 8 -21.47 1.93 -51.11
CA LEU A 8 -20.73 2.52 -50.00
C LEU A 8 -20.63 1.47 -48.87
N ALA A 9 -19.54 0.70 -48.85
CA ALA A 9 -19.25 -0.23 -47.76
C ALA A 9 -18.62 0.55 -46.58
N VAL A 10 -19.45 0.92 -45.61
CA VAL A 10 -18.98 1.49 -44.33
C VAL A 10 -18.50 0.35 -43.44
N LEU A 11 -17.19 0.13 -43.39
CA LEU A 11 -16.54 -0.75 -42.41
C LEU A 11 -16.54 -0.05 -41.04
N VAL A 12 -17.53 -0.35 -40.20
CA VAL A 12 -17.52 0.02 -38.79
C VAL A 12 -16.51 -0.89 -38.08
N VAL A 13 -15.28 -0.40 -37.91
CA VAL A 13 -14.29 -1.04 -37.05
C VAL A 13 -14.64 -0.68 -35.61
N SER A 14 -15.47 -1.50 -34.97
CA SER A 14 -15.68 -1.43 -33.52
C SER A 14 -14.38 -1.82 -32.82
N ALA A 15 -13.65 -0.82 -32.32
CA ALA A 15 -12.48 -1.01 -31.47
C ALA A 15 -12.95 -1.70 -30.17
N LEU A 16 -12.64 -3.00 -30.06
CA LEU A 16 -12.75 -3.73 -28.82
C LEU A 16 -11.73 -3.12 -27.86
N HIS A 17 -12.18 -2.20 -27.02
CA HIS A 17 -11.38 -1.72 -25.90
C HIS A 17 -11.31 -2.88 -24.91
N VAL A 18 -10.18 -3.59 -24.91
CA VAL A 18 -9.84 -4.46 -23.79
C VAL A 18 -9.56 -3.49 -22.65
N LEU A 19 -10.46 -3.43 -21.66
CA LEU A 19 -10.17 -2.79 -20.39
C LEU A 19 -9.06 -3.60 -19.74
N ALA A 20 -7.83 -3.18 -19.98
CA ALA A 20 -6.66 -3.74 -19.33
C ALA A 20 -6.58 -3.10 -17.95
N GLU A 21 -6.49 -3.94 -16.93
CA GLU A 21 -6.28 -3.52 -15.54
C GLU A 21 -5.12 -2.53 -15.44
N SER A 22 -5.31 -1.43 -14.72
CA SER A 22 -4.27 -0.44 -14.52
C SER A 22 -4.31 0.21 -13.14
N HIS A 23 -3.15 0.30 -12.51
CA HIS A 23 -2.99 0.90 -11.19
C HIS A 23 -1.79 1.85 -11.20
N THR A 24 -1.97 3.02 -10.60
CA THR A 24 -0.89 4.00 -10.37
C THR A 24 -0.61 4.17 -8.89
N ILE A 25 0.64 4.02 -8.49
CA ILE A 25 1.14 4.36 -7.16
C ILE A 25 1.81 5.71 -7.25
N ARG A 26 1.33 6.68 -6.46
CA ARG A 26 1.89 8.02 -6.33
C ARG A 26 2.45 8.25 -4.94
N PHE A 27 3.55 8.97 -4.87
CA PHE A 27 4.15 9.41 -3.62
C PHE A 27 3.97 10.91 -3.41
N GLN A 28 3.66 11.28 -2.16
CA GLN A 28 3.71 12.65 -1.68
C GLN A 28 4.62 12.71 -0.46
N ASN A 29 5.85 13.18 -0.66
CA ASN A 29 6.81 13.35 0.43
C ASN A 29 6.74 14.79 0.97
N ASN A 30 5.97 15.00 2.04
CA ASN A 30 5.89 16.29 2.73
C ASN A 30 6.97 16.44 3.81
N CYS A 31 7.84 15.45 4.02
CA CYS A 31 8.92 15.51 5.01
C CYS A 31 10.05 16.47 4.59
N GLY A 32 10.09 16.89 3.32
CA GLY A 32 11.14 17.74 2.74
C GLY A 32 12.48 17.04 2.51
N THR A 33 12.65 15.79 2.97
CA THR A 33 13.84 14.95 2.79
C THR A 33 13.44 13.48 2.69
N GLY A 34 14.37 12.63 2.28
CA GLY A 34 14.15 11.20 2.09
C GLY A 34 13.67 10.84 0.69
N THR A 35 13.81 9.56 0.34
CA THR A 35 13.50 9.01 -0.98
C THR A 35 12.41 7.95 -0.80
N PRO A 36 11.18 8.16 -1.32
CA PRO A 36 10.19 7.11 -1.35
C PRO A 36 10.71 5.91 -2.13
N LYS A 37 10.45 4.70 -1.66
CA LYS A 37 10.78 3.46 -2.35
C LYS A 37 9.50 2.69 -2.61
N LEU A 38 9.33 2.19 -3.83
CA LEU A 38 8.36 1.14 -4.17
C LEU A 38 9.13 -0.10 -4.58
N ILE A 39 8.90 -1.22 -3.91
CA ILE A 39 9.65 -2.45 -4.13
C ILE A 39 8.68 -3.61 -4.34
N LYS A 40 9.04 -4.50 -5.26
CA LYS A 40 8.36 -5.77 -5.50
C LYS A 40 9.39 -6.89 -5.60
N GLY A 41 9.35 -7.82 -4.66
CA GLY A 41 10.38 -8.85 -4.53
C GLY A 41 11.77 -8.21 -4.39
N SER A 42 12.70 -8.52 -5.28
CA SER A 42 14.07 -7.97 -5.27
C SER A 42 14.26 -6.78 -6.21
N THR A 43 13.19 -6.11 -6.64
CA THR A 43 13.25 -5.04 -7.65
C THR A 43 12.64 -3.75 -7.11
N VAL A 44 13.39 -2.66 -7.23
CA VAL A 44 12.88 -1.30 -7.02
C VAL A 44 12.08 -0.90 -8.25
N LEU A 45 10.78 -0.68 -8.07
CA LEU A 45 9.85 -0.25 -9.12
C LEU A 45 9.81 1.28 -9.27
N SER A 46 10.00 2.02 -8.17
CA SER A 46 10.07 3.47 -8.16
C SER A 46 10.94 4.00 -7.01
N SER A 47 11.58 5.14 -7.22
CA SER A 47 12.29 5.92 -6.18
C SER A 47 11.67 7.31 -5.94
N GLY A 48 10.35 7.44 -6.13
CA GLY A 48 9.58 8.65 -5.81
C GLY A 48 8.68 9.15 -6.94
N GLU A 49 8.97 8.73 -8.17
CA GLU A 49 8.11 8.96 -9.33
C GLU A 49 6.83 8.11 -9.30
N ASP A 50 5.79 8.59 -9.98
CA ASP A 50 4.56 7.82 -10.20
C ASP A 50 4.90 6.51 -10.92
N TYR A 51 4.43 5.40 -10.37
CA TYR A 51 4.58 4.08 -10.98
C TYR A 51 3.22 3.58 -11.45
N THR A 52 3.07 3.40 -12.77
CA THR A 52 1.86 2.82 -13.37
C THR A 52 2.13 1.42 -13.88
N SER A 53 1.31 0.46 -13.46
CA SER A 53 1.28 -0.91 -13.99
C SER A 53 0.08 -1.09 -14.91
N ASN A 54 0.26 -1.83 -16.01
CA ASN A 54 -0.83 -2.31 -16.89
C ASN A 54 -1.21 -3.76 -16.49
N GLY A 55 -1.54 -3.95 -15.22
CA GLY A 55 -1.87 -5.21 -14.59
C GLY A 55 -1.70 -5.15 -13.07
N PRO A 56 -1.90 -6.26 -12.36
CA PRO A 56 -1.91 -6.28 -10.91
C PRO A 56 -0.52 -5.99 -10.32
N ILE A 57 -0.49 -5.26 -9.21
CA ILE A 57 0.69 -4.99 -8.39
C ILE A 57 0.58 -5.85 -7.13
N GLU A 58 1.12 -7.07 -7.18
CA GLU A 58 1.07 -8.03 -6.07
C GLU A 58 2.29 -7.90 -5.14
N SER A 59 2.05 -8.04 -3.84
CA SER A 59 3.04 -8.15 -2.77
C SER A 59 4.14 -7.09 -2.86
N SER A 60 3.70 -5.86 -3.10
CA SER A 60 4.61 -4.72 -3.17
C SER A 60 4.62 -3.99 -1.84
N ILE A 61 5.75 -3.36 -1.55
CA ILE A 61 5.96 -2.60 -0.33
C ILE A 61 6.43 -1.20 -0.67
N ALA A 62 6.12 -0.25 0.19
CA ALA A 62 6.66 1.09 0.11
C ALA A 62 7.03 1.67 1.46
N TYR A 63 8.04 2.52 1.48
CA TYR A 63 8.52 3.22 2.66
C TYR A 63 9.27 4.50 2.26
N LEU A 64 9.54 5.37 3.22
CA LEU A 64 10.39 6.54 3.01
C LEU A 64 11.79 6.27 3.57
N ASP A 65 12.76 6.16 2.68
CA ASP A 65 14.16 5.99 3.06
C ASP A 65 14.80 7.33 3.40
N ARG A 66 15.25 7.48 4.64
CA ARG A 66 15.93 8.67 5.12
C ARG A 66 17.40 8.33 5.33
N ASN A 67 18.24 8.74 4.40
CA ASN A 67 19.70 8.59 4.49
C ASN A 67 20.16 7.14 4.67
N ASP A 68 19.56 6.21 3.92
CA ASP A 68 19.89 4.78 3.94
C ASP A 68 19.69 4.12 5.33
N GLU A 69 18.76 4.65 6.13
CA GLU A 69 18.39 4.10 7.45
C GLU A 69 17.45 2.89 7.33
N CYS A 70 16.74 2.76 6.20
CA CYS A 70 15.84 1.63 5.96
C CYS A 70 16.59 0.47 5.31
N GLY A 71 16.25 -0.76 5.69
CA GLY A 71 16.66 -1.94 4.94
C GLY A 71 15.95 -2.04 3.58
N PHE A 72 16.38 -2.99 2.76
CA PHE A 72 15.82 -3.18 1.40
C PHE A 72 14.34 -3.58 1.42
N ASN A 73 13.87 -4.27 2.47
CA ASN A 73 12.46 -4.61 2.63
C ASN A 73 11.75 -3.65 3.60
N GLY A 74 12.31 -2.46 3.81
CA GLY A 74 11.76 -1.46 4.74
C GLY A 74 11.99 -1.81 6.21
N GLU A 75 12.96 -2.68 6.52
CA GLU A 75 13.41 -2.91 7.90
C GLU A 75 13.75 -1.56 8.55
N TYR A 76 13.38 -1.38 9.83
CA TYR A 76 13.53 -0.14 10.61
C TYR A 76 12.69 1.06 10.16
N CYS A 77 11.79 0.89 9.19
CA CYS A 77 10.94 1.96 8.66
C CYS A 77 9.47 1.59 8.66
N THR A 78 8.61 2.61 8.54
CA THR A 78 7.16 2.40 8.45
C THR A 78 6.85 1.83 7.08
N LEU A 79 6.30 0.62 7.06
CA LEU A 79 6.03 -0.11 5.84
C LEU A 79 4.58 0.08 5.40
N VAL A 80 4.37 0.34 4.11
CA VAL A 80 3.06 0.24 3.46
C VAL A 80 3.07 -1.01 2.60
N GLU A 81 2.28 -2.01 2.96
CA GLU A 81 2.14 -3.26 2.20
C GLU A 81 0.90 -3.15 1.30
N MET A 82 1.02 -3.59 0.04
CA MET A 82 -0.07 -3.45 -0.93
C MET A 82 -0.18 -4.60 -1.92
N ASN A 83 -1.42 -4.95 -2.22
CA ASN A 83 -1.85 -5.68 -3.40
C ASN A 83 -2.83 -4.79 -4.17
N MET A 84 -2.49 -4.37 -5.39
CA MET A 84 -3.41 -3.64 -6.26
C MET A 84 -3.88 -4.57 -7.36
N ASN A 85 -5.15 -4.92 -7.34
CA ASN A 85 -5.76 -5.67 -8.41
C ASN A 85 -7.26 -5.38 -8.54
N ASN A 86 -7.79 -5.66 -9.73
CA ASN A 86 -9.23 -5.63 -9.97
C ASN A 86 -9.91 -6.84 -9.27
N PRO A 87 -11.05 -6.65 -8.59
CA PRO A 87 -11.75 -7.73 -7.90
C PRO A 87 -12.23 -8.82 -8.86
N SER A 88 -11.77 -10.05 -8.65
CA SER A 88 -12.30 -11.25 -9.33
C SER A 88 -13.33 -12.01 -8.50
N CYS A 89 -13.47 -11.66 -7.22
CA CYS A 89 -14.44 -12.17 -6.27
C CYS A 89 -14.70 -11.11 -5.19
N PRO A 90 -15.83 -11.22 -4.44
CA PRO A 90 -16.05 -10.37 -3.28
C PRO A 90 -14.90 -10.49 -2.27
N GLY A 91 -14.30 -9.35 -1.91
CA GLY A 91 -13.17 -9.30 -0.97
C GLY A 91 -11.81 -9.51 -1.62
N CYS A 92 -11.75 -9.70 -2.94
CA CYS A 92 -10.52 -10.03 -3.65
C CYS A 92 -9.93 -8.85 -4.43
N GLY A 93 -10.49 -7.65 -4.33
CA GLY A 93 -9.93 -6.44 -4.92
C GLY A 93 -8.66 -5.92 -4.23
N SER A 94 -8.29 -4.69 -4.55
CA SER A 94 -7.08 -4.05 -4.03
C SER A 94 -7.09 -3.91 -2.51
N SER A 95 -5.98 -4.21 -1.84
CA SER A 95 -5.83 -4.13 -0.38
C SER A 95 -4.50 -3.48 -0.01
N VAL A 96 -4.53 -2.60 0.99
CA VAL A 96 -3.34 -1.89 1.49
C VAL A 96 -3.40 -1.81 3.01
N ASP A 97 -2.25 -1.88 3.65
CA ASP A 97 -2.09 -1.68 5.08
C ASP A 97 -0.75 -1.03 5.43
N ILE A 98 -0.66 -0.58 6.68
CA ILE A 98 0.58 -0.06 7.28
C ILE A 98 1.05 -1.12 8.28
N SER A 99 2.34 -1.45 8.26
CA SER A 99 2.92 -2.47 9.13
C SER A 99 4.07 -1.91 9.96
N LEU A 100 3.97 -2.17 11.26
CA LEU A 100 4.98 -1.94 12.30
C LEU A 100 5.27 -3.26 13.04
N ILE A 101 5.02 -4.40 12.38
CA ILE A 101 5.42 -5.71 12.88
C ILE A 101 6.96 -5.73 12.86
N PRO A 102 7.65 -6.04 13.98
CA PRO A 102 9.11 -6.11 14.00
C PRO A 102 9.64 -7.05 12.91
N ASP A 103 10.67 -6.65 12.15
CA ASP A 103 11.63 -5.55 12.39
C ASP A 103 11.29 -4.18 11.76
N HIS A 104 10.05 -3.97 11.30
CA HIS A 104 9.58 -2.65 10.88
C HIS A 104 9.35 -1.75 12.10
N ALA A 105 9.60 -0.45 11.92
CA ALA A 105 9.54 0.52 13.02
C ALA A 105 9.06 1.88 12.54
N PHE A 106 8.45 2.66 13.43
CA PHE A 106 8.02 3.99 13.09
C PHE A 106 9.22 4.92 12.87
N ASN A 107 9.35 5.50 11.68
CA ASN A 107 10.39 6.48 11.34
C ASN A 107 9.80 7.83 10.91
N VAL A 108 8.72 7.81 10.14
CA VAL A 108 7.94 8.99 9.74
C VAL A 108 6.45 8.71 9.77
N GLU A 109 5.66 9.75 10.01
CA GLU A 109 4.22 9.69 9.77
C GLU A 109 3.96 9.24 8.33
N THR A 110 3.14 8.21 8.18
CA THR A 110 2.83 7.60 6.90
C THR A 110 1.33 7.40 6.77
N ALA A 111 0.80 7.72 5.60
CA ALA A 111 -0.58 7.51 5.24
C ALA A 111 -0.69 6.96 3.83
N PHE A 112 -1.82 6.32 3.54
CA PHE A 112 -2.20 6.02 2.17
C PHE A 112 -3.68 6.31 1.96
N THR A 113 -4.06 6.60 0.71
CA THR A 113 -5.45 6.73 0.29
C THR A 113 -5.64 6.15 -1.11
N PHE A 114 -6.75 5.43 -1.31
CA PHE A 114 -7.20 5.08 -2.65
C PHE A 114 -7.72 6.33 -3.37
N TYR A 115 -7.50 6.38 -4.68
CA TYR A 115 -8.09 7.41 -5.55
C TYR A 115 -8.38 6.89 -6.96
N GLY A 116 -9.36 7.50 -7.63
CA GLY A 116 -9.78 7.13 -8.96
C GLY A 116 -10.43 5.73 -9.01
N GLY A 117 -10.28 5.09 -10.16
CA GLY A 117 -10.95 3.83 -10.47
C GLY A 117 -12.44 3.98 -10.77
N ASP A 118 -13.10 2.85 -10.97
CA ASP A 118 -14.47 2.82 -11.48
C ASP A 118 -15.49 3.35 -10.46
N GLY A 119 -16.03 4.53 -10.77
CA GLY A 119 -17.06 5.19 -9.97
C GLY A 119 -16.56 5.85 -8.70
N ASN A 120 -15.23 6.03 -8.53
CA ASN A 120 -14.61 6.74 -7.39
C ASN A 120 -15.08 6.23 -6.01
N GLN A 121 -15.46 4.95 -5.92
CA GLN A 121 -16.14 4.40 -4.74
C GLN A 121 -15.23 4.35 -3.51
N CYS A 122 -13.92 4.27 -3.73
CA CYS A 122 -12.91 4.16 -2.69
C CYS A 122 -12.12 5.45 -2.49
N ASP A 123 -12.49 6.56 -3.15
CA ASP A 123 -11.75 7.81 -3.03
C ASP A 123 -11.69 8.28 -1.57
N GLY A 124 -10.46 8.46 -1.09
CA GLY A 124 -10.17 8.88 0.28
C GLY A 124 -10.24 7.76 1.32
N LEU A 125 -10.58 6.52 0.93
CA LEU A 125 -10.43 5.35 1.78
C LEU A 125 -8.96 5.09 2.04
N GLY A 126 -8.56 4.96 3.30
CA GLY A 126 -7.16 4.80 3.65
C GLY A 126 -6.91 4.64 5.15
N ALA A 127 -5.63 4.72 5.52
CA ALA A 127 -5.17 4.72 6.91
C ALA A 127 -4.07 5.77 7.10
N VAL A 128 -3.91 6.23 8.35
CA VAL A 128 -2.86 7.17 8.76
C VAL A 128 -2.21 6.64 10.02
N CYS A 129 -0.90 6.41 9.98
CA CYS A 129 -0.08 6.13 11.14
C CYS A 129 0.76 7.36 11.48
N ALA A 130 0.31 8.15 12.46
CA ALA A 130 0.95 9.40 12.86
C ALA A 130 2.08 9.23 13.89
N ASP A 131 2.12 8.08 14.57
CA ASP A 131 3.12 7.77 15.60
C ASP A 131 3.32 6.26 15.75
N ALA A 132 4.34 5.87 16.51
CA ALA A 132 4.72 4.48 16.75
C ALA A 132 3.66 3.60 17.45
N LYS A 133 2.55 4.18 17.92
CA LYS A 133 1.46 3.50 18.62
C LYS A 133 0.12 3.67 17.87
N CYS A 134 0.15 4.09 16.61
CA CYS A 134 -1.04 4.28 15.80
C CYS A 134 -1.90 3.01 15.77
N ASN A 135 -3.20 3.10 16.04
CA ASN A 135 -4.08 1.93 16.06
C ASN A 135 -4.50 1.44 14.66
N THR A 136 -3.85 1.97 13.61
CA THR A 136 -4.18 1.73 12.21
C THR A 136 -3.08 0.95 11.48
N ALA A 137 -2.09 0.46 12.20
CA ALA A 137 -1.01 -0.36 11.68
C ALA A 137 -1.07 -1.76 12.27
N PHE A 138 -0.51 -2.74 11.55
CA PHE A 138 -0.23 -4.06 12.08
C PHE A 138 0.94 -3.98 13.07
N PHE A 139 0.76 -4.52 14.28
CA PHE A 139 1.86 -4.78 15.23
C PHE A 139 2.09 -6.27 15.44
N VAL A 140 1.09 -7.08 15.11
CA VAL A 140 1.20 -8.54 15.03
C VAL A 140 0.53 -9.05 13.74
N PRO A 141 0.91 -10.24 13.22
CA PRO A 141 0.38 -10.76 11.96
C PRO A 141 -1.14 -10.90 11.88
N ASP A 142 -1.83 -11.01 13.02
CA ASP A 142 -3.28 -11.22 13.08
C ASP A 142 -4.08 -9.90 13.18
N ASP A 143 -3.45 -8.72 13.08
CA ASP A 143 -4.09 -7.39 13.15
C ASP A 143 -4.91 -7.01 11.90
N ASN A 144 -5.60 -7.98 11.33
CA ASN A 144 -6.28 -7.88 10.06
C ASN A 144 -7.34 -6.76 9.98
N GLN A 145 -7.86 -6.29 11.11
CA GLN A 145 -8.79 -5.16 11.21
C GLN A 145 -8.23 -3.82 10.70
N VAL A 146 -6.92 -3.67 10.59
CA VAL A 146 -6.29 -2.41 10.16
C VAL A 146 -6.07 -2.33 8.65
N GLN A 147 -6.25 -3.45 7.93
CA GLN A 147 -6.19 -3.47 6.48
C GLN A 147 -7.36 -2.74 5.83
N ARG A 148 -7.10 -2.06 4.71
CA ARG A 148 -8.12 -1.37 3.92
C ARG A 148 -8.19 -2.00 2.55
N ALA A 149 -9.40 -2.34 2.13
CA ALA A 149 -9.65 -2.98 0.87
C ALA A 149 -10.66 -2.18 0.04
N CYS A 150 -10.45 -2.20 -1.27
CA CYS A 150 -11.31 -1.60 -2.26
C CYS A 150 -11.77 -2.65 -3.27
N GLN A 151 -13.06 -2.63 -3.62
CA GLN A 151 -13.68 -3.55 -4.57
C GLN A 151 -14.07 -2.83 -5.88
N ALA A 152 -13.39 -1.74 -6.22
CA ALA A 152 -13.55 -1.06 -7.50
C ALA A 152 -12.38 -1.43 -8.43
N ASP A 153 -12.66 -1.47 -9.72
CA ASP A 153 -11.65 -1.68 -10.77
C ASP A 153 -10.76 -0.44 -10.89
N ASP A 154 -9.50 -0.66 -11.27
CA ASP A 154 -8.51 0.34 -11.69
C ASP A 154 -8.25 1.45 -10.65
N VAL A 155 -8.36 1.12 -9.37
CA VAL A 155 -8.05 2.06 -8.28
C VAL A 155 -6.56 2.33 -8.18
N ASN A 156 -6.23 3.58 -7.86
CA ASN A 156 -4.86 4.03 -7.67
C ASN A 156 -4.58 4.24 -6.18
N LEU A 157 -3.31 4.39 -5.83
CA LEU A 157 -2.87 4.57 -4.45
C LEU A 157 -2.00 5.82 -4.31
N LEU A 158 -2.37 6.72 -3.41
CA LEU A 158 -1.54 7.84 -2.99
C LEU A 158 -0.95 7.54 -1.62
N ILE A 159 0.37 7.45 -1.55
CA ILE A 159 1.12 7.28 -0.30
C ILE A 159 1.69 8.63 0.10
N THR A 160 1.39 9.09 1.31
CA THR A 160 1.80 10.39 1.84
C THR A 160 2.68 10.21 3.05
N PHE A 161 3.83 10.88 3.07
CA PHE A 161 4.72 10.94 4.22
C PHE A 161 4.71 12.33 4.85
N CYS A 162 4.71 12.42 6.18
CA CYS A 162 4.71 13.65 6.99
C CYS A 162 3.58 14.65 6.69
N GLY A 163 2.32 14.22 6.79
CA GLY A 163 1.16 15.12 6.62
C GLY A 163 -0.02 14.46 5.96
N GLY A 164 -0.27 13.19 6.31
CA GLY A 164 -1.40 12.45 5.80
C GLY A 164 -2.69 12.90 6.48
N SER A 165 -3.77 13.00 5.72
CA SER A 165 -5.12 13.12 6.27
C SER A 165 -6.05 12.23 5.47
N THR A 166 -6.68 11.27 6.13
CA THR A 166 -7.75 10.48 5.53
C THR A 166 -9.07 11.18 5.81
N THR A 167 -9.85 11.45 4.76
CA THR A 167 -11.18 12.05 4.92
C THR A 167 -12.21 11.01 5.36
N LYS A 168 -11.89 9.73 5.23
CA LYS A 168 -12.72 8.60 5.66
C LYS A 168 -11.83 7.49 6.22
N PHE A 169 -11.69 7.46 7.54
CA PHE A 169 -11.36 6.21 8.21
C PHE A 169 -12.60 5.32 8.12
N THR A 170 -12.74 4.62 7.00
CA THR A 170 -13.81 3.63 6.87
C THR A 170 -13.32 2.40 7.61
N GLU A 171 -14.12 1.90 8.55
CA GLU A 171 -13.89 0.58 9.14
C GLU A 171 -13.62 -0.43 8.02
N ALA A 172 -12.71 -1.37 8.29
CA ALA A 172 -12.48 -2.49 7.38
C ALA A 172 -13.83 -3.10 6.97
N VAL A 173 -14.03 -3.32 5.67
CA VAL A 173 -15.27 -3.92 5.17
C VAL A 173 -15.39 -5.32 5.79
N ALA A 174 -16.42 -5.53 6.60
CA ALA A 174 -16.69 -6.82 7.21
C ALA A 174 -16.76 -7.90 6.12
N GLY A 175 -15.87 -8.88 6.18
CA GLY A 175 -15.77 -9.96 5.19
C GLY A 175 -14.75 -9.76 4.06
N SER A 176 -14.01 -8.64 4.01
CA SER A 176 -12.87 -8.51 3.07
C SER A 176 -11.68 -9.40 3.43
N LEU A 177 -11.64 -9.90 4.66
CA LEU A 177 -10.64 -10.85 5.12
C LEU A 177 -11.17 -12.27 4.91
N SER A 178 -10.92 -12.81 3.73
CA SER A 178 -11.17 -14.21 3.41
C SER A 178 -10.17 -15.11 4.15
N GLY A 179 -10.27 -15.17 5.49
CA GLY A 179 -9.34 -15.94 6.33
C GLY A 179 -9.89 -16.41 7.68
N GLY A 180 -11.08 -15.96 8.09
CA GLY A 180 -11.73 -16.38 9.33
C GLY A 180 -13.03 -17.13 9.08
N SER A 181 -12.95 -18.43 8.80
CA SER A 181 -14.11 -19.31 8.93
C SER A 181 -14.56 -19.36 10.39
N SER A 182 -15.36 -18.39 10.84
CA SER A 182 -16.18 -18.56 12.04
C SER A 182 -17.40 -19.40 11.66
N SER A 183 -17.17 -20.71 11.66
CA SER A 183 -18.24 -21.71 11.61
C SER A 183 -19.09 -21.58 12.87
N GLY A 184 -20.25 -20.92 12.74
CA GLY A 184 -21.51 -21.27 13.41
C GLY A 184 -21.64 -21.01 14.91
N VAL A 185 -22.54 -20.10 15.28
CA VAL A 185 -23.65 -20.42 16.18
C VAL A 185 -24.91 -19.69 15.69
N SER A 186 -25.84 -20.46 15.12
CA SER A 186 -27.25 -20.10 15.10
C SER A 186 -27.77 -20.13 16.54
N GLY A 187 -28.19 -18.98 17.07
CA GLY A 187 -28.78 -18.84 18.40
C GLY A 187 -30.01 -17.96 18.33
N SER A 188 -31.18 -18.59 18.36
CA SER A 188 -32.51 -18.00 18.26
C SER A 188 -32.82 -16.97 19.35
N SER A 189 -33.49 -15.91 18.92
CA SER A 189 -34.68 -15.26 19.50
C SER A 189 -34.90 -15.36 21.02
N GLY A 190 -34.72 -14.23 21.71
CA GLY A 190 -35.24 -13.99 23.06
C GLY A 190 -35.53 -12.51 23.29
N SER A 191 -36.74 -12.06 22.93
CA SER A 191 -37.28 -10.76 23.33
C SER A 191 -37.81 -10.83 24.77
N SER A 192 -37.47 -9.87 25.63
CA SER A 192 -38.43 -8.94 26.26
C SER A 192 -37.84 -8.16 27.46
N ASN A 193 -38.01 -6.84 27.37
CA ASN A 193 -38.41 -5.86 28.39
C ASN A 193 -37.78 -5.84 29.79
N ALA A 194 -37.22 -4.66 30.12
CA ALA A 194 -37.39 -3.86 31.36
C ALA A 194 -36.12 -2.98 31.53
N ALA A 195 -36.09 -1.75 32.02
CA ALA A 195 -37.03 -0.67 32.32
C ALA A 195 -36.15 0.56 32.66
N SER A 196 -36.60 1.77 32.36
CA SER A 196 -35.97 3.03 32.81
C SER A 196 -35.93 3.17 34.33
N PRO A 197 -34.95 3.92 34.87
CA PRO A 197 -35.28 5.16 35.59
C PRO A 197 -34.32 6.30 35.17
N SER A 198 -34.80 7.47 34.76
CA SER A 198 -35.35 8.59 35.56
C SER A 198 -34.34 9.27 36.49
N SER A 199 -33.90 10.46 36.04
CA SER A 199 -33.60 11.70 36.77
C SER A 199 -32.66 11.68 37.98
N THR A 200 -31.57 12.46 37.91
CA THR A 200 -31.33 13.54 38.90
C THR A 200 -30.40 14.60 38.29
N GLU A 201 -30.96 15.80 38.06
CA GLU A 201 -30.17 17.02 37.90
C GLU A 201 -29.66 17.47 39.28
N VAL A 202 -28.38 17.83 39.37
CA VAL A 202 -27.85 18.62 40.50
C VAL A 202 -27.07 19.79 39.91
N SER A 203 -27.64 20.98 40.06
CA SER A 203 -26.98 22.26 39.89
C SER A 203 -26.30 22.66 41.20
N THR A 204 -25.08 23.19 41.16
CA THR A 204 -24.64 24.24 42.10
C THR A 204 -23.45 25.04 41.54
N PRO A 205 -23.23 26.28 42.01
CA PRO A 205 -22.59 27.37 41.25
C PRO A 205 -21.24 27.85 41.83
N SER A 206 -20.68 28.86 41.14
CA SER A 206 -19.74 29.89 41.64
C SER A 206 -18.33 29.44 42.05
N SER A 207 -17.25 30.20 41.95
CA SER A 207 -16.85 31.52 41.40
C SER A 207 -15.36 31.66 41.78
N SER A 208 -14.69 32.71 41.27
CA SER A 208 -13.41 33.30 41.74
C SER A 208 -12.13 32.52 41.39
N GLU A 209 -10.98 33.10 41.08
CA GLU A 209 -10.49 34.47 40.79
C GLU A 209 -9.03 34.29 40.32
N ALA A 210 -8.50 35.30 39.62
CA ALA A 210 -7.08 35.75 39.52
C ALA A 210 -5.94 34.72 39.66
N THR A 211 -4.87 34.75 38.86
CA THR A 211 -3.92 35.87 38.79
C THR A 211 -2.86 35.55 37.72
N SER A 212 -2.48 36.55 36.92
CA SER A 212 -1.24 36.54 36.11
C SER A 212 0.01 36.55 37.01
N PRO A 213 1.19 36.20 36.45
CA PRO A 213 2.12 37.31 36.27
C PRO A 213 2.92 37.28 34.95
N THR A 214 3.09 38.50 34.48
CA THR A 214 4.09 39.03 33.56
C THR A 214 5.52 38.71 34.00
N THR A 215 6.37 38.22 33.10
CA THR A 215 7.80 38.57 33.14
C THR A 215 8.41 38.68 31.75
N SER A 216 9.20 39.73 31.62
CA SER A 216 9.80 40.40 30.47
C SER A 216 11.09 39.77 29.91
N SER A 217 11.39 40.19 28.66
CA SER A 217 12.57 40.04 27.78
C SER A 217 13.96 40.28 28.42
N PRO A 218 15.11 39.99 27.75
CA PRO A 218 15.64 40.73 26.56
C PRO A 218 16.24 39.81 25.46
N ALA A 219 16.23 40.12 24.15
CA ALA A 219 17.00 41.10 23.37
C ALA A 219 18.55 40.91 23.35
N SER A 220 19.08 40.86 22.11
CA SER A 220 20.50 40.93 21.67
C SER A 220 21.19 39.56 21.53
N SER A 221 21.82 39.20 20.41
CA SER A 221 22.84 40.01 19.72
C SER A 221 22.97 39.64 18.24
N ALA A 222 23.09 40.68 17.43
CA ALA A 222 23.63 40.63 16.07
C ALA A 222 25.11 40.20 16.12
N ASN A 223 25.54 39.37 15.17
CA ASN A 223 26.94 39.30 14.80
C ASN A 223 27.05 39.36 13.27
N SER A 224 27.30 40.57 12.79
CA SER A 224 27.84 40.88 11.47
C SER A 224 29.33 40.56 11.46
N ILE A 225 29.77 39.65 10.58
CA ILE A 225 31.16 39.61 10.13
C ILE A 225 31.21 39.74 8.61
N THR A 226 31.97 40.76 8.24
CA THR A 226 32.27 41.32 6.95
C THR A 226 33.28 40.47 6.16
N SER A 227 33.06 40.35 4.86
CA SER A 227 34.02 40.37 3.73
C SER A 227 35.28 39.48 3.71
N ARG A 228 35.43 38.73 2.61
CA ARG A 228 36.61 38.65 1.70
C ARG A 228 36.17 37.82 0.47
N THR A 229 35.98 38.41 -0.72
CA THR A 229 36.96 38.79 -1.76
C THR A 229 37.64 37.62 -2.46
N ALA A 230 37.28 37.48 -3.76
CA ALA A 230 38.05 36.95 -4.89
C ALA A 230 38.59 35.51 -4.87
N SER A 231 38.26 34.72 -5.90
CA SER A 231 39.11 34.60 -7.10
C SER A 231 38.46 33.68 -8.15
N ALA A 232 38.61 34.09 -9.41
CA ALA A 232 38.37 33.28 -10.58
C ALA A 232 39.50 32.25 -10.75
N ASP A 233 39.16 31.02 -11.16
CA ASP A 233 40.04 30.08 -11.86
C ASP A 233 39.11 29.03 -12.50
N SER A 234 38.80 29.04 -13.80
CA SER A 234 39.67 28.79 -14.97
C SER A 234 40.46 27.50 -14.89
N SER A 235 39.82 26.36 -15.15
CA SER A 235 40.49 25.20 -15.74
C SER A 235 39.47 24.27 -16.41
N GLN A 236 39.43 24.35 -17.73
CA GLN A 236 38.94 23.29 -18.61
C GLN A 236 39.79 22.03 -18.42
N PRO A 237 39.19 20.84 -18.52
CA PRO A 237 39.87 19.71 -19.11
C PRO A 237 39.31 19.46 -20.53
N THR A 238 40.17 19.72 -21.49
CA THR A 238 40.13 19.21 -22.87
C THR A 238 40.08 17.68 -22.81
N VAL A 239 38.96 17.07 -23.20
CA VAL A 239 38.92 15.62 -23.47
C VAL A 239 38.91 15.41 -24.97
N VAL A 240 39.97 14.71 -25.38
CA VAL A 240 40.38 14.36 -26.72
C VAL A 240 39.31 13.51 -27.40
N ASN A 241 38.88 13.98 -28.57
CA ASN A 241 38.02 13.26 -29.49
C ASN A 241 38.91 12.28 -30.28
N VAL A 242 38.93 11.00 -29.92
CA VAL A 242 39.52 9.95 -30.75
C VAL A 242 38.39 9.27 -31.49
N GLY A 243 38.30 9.57 -32.79
CA GLY A 243 37.40 8.89 -33.70
C GLY A 243 37.86 7.46 -33.92
N GLU A 244 36.93 6.53 -33.78
CA GLU A 244 37.05 5.21 -34.39
C GLU A 244 35.83 4.95 -35.27
N THR A 245 36.09 5.12 -36.56
CA THR A 245 35.25 4.73 -37.68
C THR A 245 35.06 3.21 -37.65
N SER A 246 33.82 2.76 -37.51
CA SER A 246 33.44 1.40 -37.89
C SER A 246 32.10 1.43 -38.60
N SER A 247 32.20 1.31 -39.91
CA SER A 247 31.16 1.02 -40.89
C SER A 247 30.39 -0.24 -40.51
N VAL A 248 29.07 -0.16 -40.39
CA VAL A 248 28.20 -1.34 -40.41
C VAL A 248 27.09 -1.14 -41.42
N THR A 249 27.00 -2.16 -42.27
CA THR A 249 26.30 -2.28 -43.53
C THR A 249 24.79 -2.33 -43.35
N SER A 250 24.08 -1.59 -44.19
CA SER A 250 22.63 -1.70 -44.39
C SER A 250 22.25 -3.08 -44.93
N ALA A 251 21.31 -3.76 -44.27
CA ALA A 251 20.60 -4.90 -44.84
C ALA A 251 19.11 -4.82 -44.48
N SER A 252 18.31 -4.51 -45.50
CA SER A 252 16.85 -4.57 -45.51
C SER A 252 16.38 -6.03 -45.43
N GLY A 253 15.44 -6.34 -44.54
CA GLY A 253 14.92 -7.70 -44.40
C GLY A 253 13.60 -7.79 -43.64
N ALA A 254 12.51 -7.78 -44.41
CA ALA A 254 11.18 -8.37 -44.22
C ALA A 254 10.62 -8.70 -42.81
N SER A 255 9.38 -8.23 -42.61
CA SER A 255 8.42 -8.54 -41.54
C SER A 255 8.22 -10.03 -41.24
N PRO A 256 8.08 -10.43 -39.96
CA PRO A 256 7.58 -11.76 -39.62
C PRO A 256 6.06 -11.76 -39.40
N THR A 257 5.38 -12.52 -40.25
CA THR A 257 3.96 -12.87 -40.18
C THR A 257 3.72 -13.82 -38.98
N CYS A 258 2.96 -13.39 -37.98
CA CYS A 258 2.52 -14.26 -36.88
C CYS A 258 1.51 -15.31 -37.39
N SER A 259 1.98 -16.54 -37.62
CA SER A 259 1.12 -17.70 -37.92
C SER A 259 0.64 -18.36 -36.63
N ARG A 260 -0.66 -18.21 -36.35
CA ARG A 260 -1.41 -18.95 -35.33
C ARG A 260 -1.30 -20.47 -35.58
N LYS A 261 -0.64 -21.20 -34.69
CA LYS A 261 -0.80 -22.66 -34.57
C LYS A 261 -1.87 -22.98 -33.52
N ARG A 262 -3.03 -23.38 -34.02
CA ARG A 262 -4.15 -23.94 -33.26
C ARG A 262 -3.81 -25.39 -32.92
N SER A 263 -3.33 -25.67 -31.72
CA SER A 263 -3.18 -27.04 -31.22
C SER A 263 -4.43 -27.44 -30.43
N THR A 264 -5.31 -28.18 -31.10
CA THR A 264 -6.34 -28.99 -30.46
C THR A 264 -5.67 -30.16 -29.75
N LEU A 265 -5.63 -30.17 -28.41
CA LEU A 265 -5.27 -31.35 -27.64
C LEU A 265 -6.45 -31.79 -26.76
N ARG A 266 -6.89 -32.99 -27.11
CA ARG A 266 -8.05 -33.73 -26.65
C ARG A 266 -7.98 -34.04 -25.16
N SER A 267 -9.16 -33.94 -24.53
CA SER A 267 -9.62 -34.73 -23.39
C SER A 267 -8.99 -36.12 -23.30
N ARG A 268 -8.28 -36.40 -22.20
CA ARG A 268 -8.18 -37.73 -21.62
C ARG A 268 -8.37 -37.66 -20.10
N ARG A 269 -9.63 -37.80 -19.73
CA ARG A 269 -10.12 -38.31 -18.45
C ARG A 269 -9.45 -39.66 -18.16
N ALA A 270 -8.60 -39.72 -17.14
CA ALA A 270 -8.16 -40.98 -16.53
C ALA A 270 -8.29 -40.87 -15.02
N LYS A 271 -9.27 -41.61 -14.48
CA LYS A 271 -9.39 -41.96 -13.06
C LYS A 271 -8.07 -42.59 -12.61
N ARG A 272 -7.43 -42.04 -11.57
CA ARG A 272 -6.57 -42.83 -10.69
C ARG A 272 -7.07 -42.69 -9.26
N THR A 273 -7.58 -43.82 -8.82
CA THR A 273 -8.00 -44.21 -7.49
C THR A 273 -6.81 -44.22 -6.52
N SER A 274 -7.07 -43.70 -5.32
CA SER A 274 -6.63 -44.15 -3.99
C SER A 274 -5.35 -44.98 -3.87
N SER A 275 -4.38 -44.45 -3.13
CA SER A 275 -3.64 -45.14 -2.06
C SER A 275 -2.34 -44.41 -1.78
N PHE A 276 -2.25 -43.61 -0.72
CA PHE A 276 -1.05 -43.46 0.13
C PHE A 276 -1.53 -42.81 1.42
N SER A 277 -1.86 -43.63 2.41
CA SER A 277 -0.97 -44.09 3.47
C SER A 277 -0.88 -43.06 4.60
N ARG A 278 -1.70 -43.33 5.61
CA ARG A 278 -1.60 -42.83 6.98
C ARG A 278 -0.16 -43.03 7.46
N HIS A 279 0.52 -42.01 7.96
CA HIS A 279 1.58 -42.14 8.96
C HIS A 279 1.93 -40.76 9.52
N SER A 280 1.43 -40.45 10.73
CA SER A 280 2.10 -39.68 11.79
C SER A 280 1.09 -39.12 12.81
N ARG A 281 0.56 -40.01 13.66
CA ARG A 281 0.15 -39.65 15.02
C ARG A 281 1.16 -40.28 15.97
N ALA A 282 2.05 -39.49 16.56
CA ALA A 282 2.65 -39.78 17.85
C ALA A 282 3.47 -38.57 18.34
N ARG A 283 3.32 -38.29 19.64
CA ARG A 283 4.15 -37.43 20.51
C ARG A 283 3.64 -36.00 20.75
N SER A 284 2.73 -35.90 21.72
CA SER A 284 2.90 -34.92 22.81
C SER A 284 2.17 -35.40 24.06
N ARG A 285 2.93 -36.03 24.96
CA ARG A 285 2.66 -36.10 26.40
C ARG A 285 4.00 -35.89 27.09
N VAL A 286 3.93 -35.32 28.29
CA VAL A 286 5.01 -35.06 29.28
C VAL A 286 5.58 -33.64 29.22
N ARG A 287 4.96 -32.71 29.96
CA ARG A 287 5.52 -32.17 31.21
C ARG A 287 4.49 -31.31 31.95
N ALA A 288 4.01 -31.84 33.07
CA ALA A 288 3.43 -31.07 34.15
C ALA A 288 4.36 -31.24 35.37
N LEU A 289 4.31 -30.24 36.26
CA LEU A 289 4.85 -30.21 37.63
C LEU A 289 6.35 -29.96 37.78
N SER A 290 6.73 -28.72 38.14
CA SER A 290 7.29 -28.40 39.46
C SER A 290 7.58 -26.89 39.57
N GLY A 291 6.90 -26.23 40.51
CA GLY A 291 7.13 -24.84 40.90
C GLY A 291 6.64 -24.65 42.32
N LEU A 292 7.44 -25.14 43.27
CA LEU A 292 7.21 -25.02 44.70
C LEU A 292 7.43 -23.55 45.11
N HIS A 293 6.44 -23.00 45.81
CA HIS A 293 6.54 -21.77 46.59
C HIS A 293 7.55 -21.95 47.72
N ASP A 294 8.53 -21.03 47.81
CA ASP A 294 9.30 -20.82 49.03
C ASP A 294 9.53 -19.31 49.19
N SER A 295 8.92 -18.73 50.22
CA SER A 295 9.21 -17.37 50.70
C SER A 295 8.61 -17.20 52.09
N LYS A 296 9.43 -17.56 53.09
CA LYS A 296 9.47 -16.86 54.38
C LYS A 296 10.55 -15.79 54.27
N PHE A 297 10.19 -14.53 54.45
CA PHE A 297 10.80 -13.54 55.35
C PHE A 297 10.04 -12.23 55.22
#